data_AF-A0A9X1KH44-F1
#
_entry.id   AF-A0A9X1KH44-F1
#
_cell.length_a   1.000
_cell.length_b   1.000
_cell.length_c   1.000
_cell.angle_alpha   90.00
_cell.angle_beta   90.00
_cell.angle_gamma   90.00
#
_symmetry.space_group_name_H-M   'P 1'
#
loop_
_entity.id
_entity.type
_entity.pdbx_description
1 polymer ?
#
loop_
_entity_poly.entity_id
_entity_poly.type
_entity_poly.pdbx_seq_one_letter_code
_entity_poly.pdbx_strand_id
1 'polypeptide(L)'
;MSDYPKHWKELAQSIKEKADWRCQKCGRVCLRPGEIPADNIKPRAYNLQVHHHNMIPTDNRVENLIPVCASCHLNYHRGGRGNVVEGQLSLFDMSAFS
;
A
#
# COMPACT_ATOMS: atom_id res chain seq x y z
N MET A 1 12.96 14.45 6.20
CA MET A 1 12.31 14.86 4.94
C MET A 1 11.76 13.60 4.31
N SER A 2 10.49 13.59 3.90
CA SER A 2 9.88 12.39 3.31
C SER A 2 10.38 12.30 1.87
N ASP A 3 11.33 11.41 1.59
CA ASP A 3 12.01 11.26 0.28
C ASP A 3 11.11 10.64 -0.82
N TYR A 4 9.79 10.81 -0.71
CA TYR A 4 8.84 10.32 -1.69
C TYR A 4 8.64 11.35 -2.81
N PRO A 5 8.50 10.89 -4.06
CA PRO A 5 8.18 11.76 -5.17
C PRO A 5 6.84 12.46 -4.93
N LYS A 6 6.72 13.72 -5.37
CA LYS A 6 5.49 14.53 -5.24
C LYS A 6 4.24 13.81 -5.79
N HIS A 7 4.42 12.91 -6.77
CA HIS A 7 3.38 12.14 -7.44
C HIS A 7 3.17 10.72 -6.86
N TRP A 8 3.68 10.43 -5.65
CA TRP A 8 3.55 9.10 -5.04
C TRP A 8 2.09 8.63 -4.93
N LYS A 9 1.17 9.52 -4.57
CA LYS A 9 -0.27 9.19 -4.44
C LYS A 9 -0.85 8.70 -5.77
N GLU A 10 -0.58 9.42 -6.86
CA GLU A 10 -1.06 9.08 -8.21
C GLU A 10 -0.41 7.78 -8.72
N LEU A 11 0.90 7.62 -8.53
CA LEU A 11 1.62 6.41 -8.90
C LEU A 11 1.07 5.18 -8.16
N ALA A 12 0.93 5.29 -6.84
CA ALA A 12 0.40 4.21 -6.01
C ALA A 12 -1.04 3.87 -6.39
N GLN A 13 -1.88 4.86 -6.73
CA GLN A 13 -3.23 4.62 -7.24
C GLN A 13 -3.21 3.86 -8.56
N SER A 14 -2.41 4.32 -9.54
CA SER A 14 -2.29 3.67 -10.85
C SER A 14 -1.84 2.22 -10.73
N ILE A 15 -0.92 1.91 -9.81
CA ILE A 15 -0.46 0.53 -9.54
C ILE A 15 -1.60 -0.33 -8.97
N LYS A 16 -2.40 0.21 -8.04
CA LYS A 16 -3.54 -0.51 -7.45
C LYS A 16 -4.64 -0.77 -8.49
N GLU A 17 -4.92 0.21 -9.36
CA GLU A 17 -5.89 0.09 -10.44
C GLU A 17 -5.46 -0.96 -11.47
N LYS A 18 -4.20 -0.95 -11.91
CA LYS A 18 -3.64 -1.96 -12.82
C LYS A 18 -3.69 -3.39 -12.24
N ALA A 19 -3.61 -3.50 -10.92
CA ALA A 19 -3.71 -4.77 -10.21
C ALA A 19 -5.16 -5.18 -9.89
N ASP A 20 -6.19 -4.45 -10.37
CA ASP A 20 -7.59 -4.65 -10.02
C ASP A 20 -7.81 -4.76 -8.50
N TRP A 21 -7.10 -3.91 -7.76
CA TRP A 21 -7.12 -3.89 -6.30
C TRP A 21 -6.82 -5.25 -5.65
N ARG A 22 -6.07 -6.11 -6.35
CA ARG A 22 -5.70 -7.45 -5.91
C ARG A 22 -4.27 -7.48 -5.40
N CYS A 23 -4.10 -8.03 -4.20
CA CYS A 23 -2.79 -8.34 -3.65
C CYS A 23 -2.03 -9.29 -4.57
N GLN A 24 -0.88 -8.86 -5.08
CA GLN A 24 -0.07 -9.65 -6.01
C GLN A 24 0.76 -10.74 -5.31
N LYS A 25 0.77 -10.78 -3.96
CA LYS A 25 1.39 -11.85 -3.18
C LYS A 25 0.45 -13.00 -2.85
N CYS A 26 -0.79 -12.71 -2.45
CA CYS A 26 -1.73 -13.74 -1.97
C CYS A 26 -3.05 -13.81 -2.75
N GLY A 27 -3.26 -12.96 -3.76
CA GLY A 27 -4.45 -12.97 -4.61
C GLY A 27 -5.72 -12.37 -3.98
N ARG A 28 -5.68 -11.93 -2.71
CA ARG A 28 -6.82 -11.29 -2.03
C ARG A 28 -7.24 -10.01 -2.74
N VAL A 29 -8.55 -9.86 -3.00
CA VAL A 29 -9.16 -8.59 -3.43
C VAL A 29 -9.31 -7.67 -2.22
N CYS A 30 -8.80 -6.46 -2.35
CA CYS A 30 -8.82 -5.39 -1.36
C CYS A 30 -9.89 -4.35 -1.73
N LEU A 31 -10.24 -3.49 -0.77
CA LEU A 31 -11.27 -2.46 -0.96
C LEU A 31 -10.78 -1.34 -1.88
N ARG A 32 -11.63 -0.95 -2.82
CA ARG A 32 -11.48 0.26 -3.63
C ARG A 32 -11.94 1.51 -2.85
N PRO A 33 -11.54 2.72 -3.27
CA PRO A 33 -11.99 3.95 -2.63
C PRO A 33 -13.51 4.07 -2.74
N GLY A 34 -14.17 4.35 -1.61
CA GLY A 34 -15.63 4.43 -1.53
C GLY A 34 -16.36 3.10 -1.38
N GLU A 35 -15.67 1.95 -1.45
CA GLU A 35 -16.31 0.66 -1.14
C GLU A 35 -16.57 0.52 0.36
N ILE A 36 -17.81 0.14 0.69
CA ILE A 36 -18.21 -0.16 2.06
C ILE A 36 -17.97 -1.66 2.29
N PRO A 37 -17.12 -2.05 3.25
CA PRO A 37 -16.93 -3.45 3.57
C PRO A 37 -18.21 -4.06 4.12
N ALA A 38 -18.38 -5.37 3.90
CA ALA A 38 -19.46 -6.13 4.52
C ALA A 38 -19.41 -6.01 6.05
N ASP A 39 -20.58 -6.10 6.69
CA ASP A 39 -20.69 -6.06 8.14
C ASP A 39 -19.73 -7.05 8.79
N ASN A 40 -19.05 -6.61 9.86
CA ASN A 40 -18.03 -7.35 10.63
C ASN A 40 -16.62 -7.43 10.01
N ILE A 41 -16.35 -6.77 8.88
CA ILE A 41 -14.98 -6.65 8.36
C ILE A 41 -14.30 -5.39 8.90
N LYS A 42 -13.06 -5.55 9.42
CA LYS A 42 -12.19 -4.41 9.75
C LYS A 42 -11.67 -3.80 8.44
N PRO A 43 -12.12 -2.60 8.02
CA PRO A 43 -11.79 -2.03 6.70
C PRO A 43 -10.28 -1.95 6.46
N ARG A 44 -9.53 -1.60 7.52
CA ARG A 44 -8.06 -1.48 7.52
C ARG A 44 -7.33 -2.75 7.06
N ALA A 45 -7.90 -3.93 7.28
CA ALA A 45 -7.29 -5.20 6.86
C ALA A 45 -7.36 -5.43 5.34
N TYR A 46 -8.24 -4.69 4.66
CA TYR A 46 -8.48 -4.76 3.23
C TYR A 46 -7.94 -3.54 2.49
N ASN A 47 -7.16 -2.68 3.15
CA ASN A 47 -6.42 -1.63 2.46
C ASN A 47 -5.27 -2.25 1.65
N LEU A 48 -5.24 -1.94 0.36
CA LEU A 48 -4.13 -2.31 -0.52
C LEU A 48 -3.01 -1.26 -0.41
N GLN A 49 -1.80 -1.73 -0.14
CA GLN A 49 -0.59 -0.91 -0.02
C GLN A 49 0.35 -1.20 -1.18
N VAL A 50 1.19 -0.24 -1.56
CA VAL A 50 2.26 -0.46 -2.55
C VAL A 50 3.58 -0.54 -1.79
N HIS A 51 4.37 -1.57 -2.08
CA HIS A 51 5.62 -1.86 -1.41
C HIS A 51 6.77 -1.91 -2.42
N HIS A 52 7.95 -1.45 -2.02
CA HIS A 52 9.17 -1.54 -2.83
C HIS A 52 9.82 -2.92 -2.66
N HIS A 53 9.96 -3.69 -3.75
CA HIS A 53 10.57 -5.02 -3.73
C HIS A 53 11.99 -5.02 -3.14
N ASN A 54 12.79 -4.00 -3.47
CA ASN A 54 14.16 -3.86 -3.01
C ASN A 54 14.32 -3.09 -1.68
N MET A 55 13.21 -2.69 -1.02
CA MET A 55 13.23 -1.90 0.21
C MET A 55 13.86 -0.50 0.10
N ILE A 56 14.04 0.04 -1.11
CA ILE A 56 14.60 1.37 -1.34
C ILE A 56 13.46 2.35 -1.66
N PRO A 57 13.06 3.25 -0.73
CA PRO A 57 11.90 4.13 -0.91
C PRO A 57 12.02 5.11 -2.09
N THR A 58 13.25 5.43 -2.49
CA THR A 58 13.53 6.34 -3.61
C THR A 58 13.47 5.66 -4.98
N ASP A 59 13.48 4.32 -5.04
CA ASP A 59 13.42 3.56 -6.29
C ASP A 59 11.96 3.31 -6.72
N ASN A 60 11.37 4.32 -7.34
CA ASN A 60 9.96 4.32 -7.74
C ASN A 60 9.69 3.75 -9.14
N ARG A 61 10.63 2.97 -9.67
CA ARG A 61 10.42 2.25 -10.93
C ARG A 61 9.27 1.25 -10.77
N VAL A 62 8.39 1.18 -11.76
CA VAL A 62 7.14 0.39 -11.66
C VAL A 62 7.45 -1.09 -11.39
N GLU A 63 8.51 -1.63 -11.99
CA GLU A 63 8.96 -3.01 -11.77
C GLU A 63 9.43 -3.30 -10.34
N ASN A 64 9.75 -2.26 -9.56
CA ASN A 64 10.12 -2.37 -8.16
C ASN A 64 8.91 -2.22 -7.22
N LEU A 65 7.72 -1.89 -7.73
CA LEU A 65 6.55 -1.59 -6.90
C LEU A 65 5.52 -2.71 -6.97
N ILE A 66 5.14 -3.26 -5.82
CA ILE A 66 4.16 -4.35 -5.72
C ILE A 66 2.96 -3.97 -4.84
N PRO A 67 1.72 -4.08 -5.35
CA PRO A 67 0.54 -3.91 -4.52
C PRO A 67 0.25 -5.16 -3.68
N VAL A 68 0.18 -4.99 -2.36
CA VAL A 68 0.00 -6.06 -1.37
C VAL A 68 -0.98 -5.66 -0.27
N CYS A 69 -1.72 -6.63 0.28
CA CYS A 69 -2.62 -6.38 1.39
C CYS A 69 -1.85 -6.07 2.68
N ALA A 70 -2.50 -5.43 3.66
CA ALA A 70 -1.87 -5.05 4.94
C ALA A 70 -1.13 -6.21 5.64
N SER A 71 -1.70 -7.42 5.62
CA SER A 71 -1.04 -8.61 6.21
C SER A 71 0.22 -9.01 5.45
N CYS A 72 0.17 -8.98 4.12
CA CYS A 72 1.32 -9.28 3.26
C CYS A 72 2.41 -8.21 3.40
N HIS A 73 2.01 -6.93 3.47
CA HIS A 73 2.91 -5.80 3.72
C HIS A 73 3.67 -5.97 5.03
N LEU A 74 2.96 -6.19 6.14
CA LEU A 74 3.59 -6.45 7.45
C LEU A 74 4.50 -7.68 7.42
N ASN A 75 4.16 -8.71 6.64
CA ASN A 75 5.00 -9.90 6.48
C ASN A 75 6.34 -9.59 5.79
N TYR A 76 6.41 -8.62 4.87
CA TYR A 76 7.69 -8.18 4.27
C TYR A 76 8.61 -7.52 5.31
N HIS A 77 8.05 -6.82 6.29
CA HIS A 77 8.83 -6.19 7.37
C HIS A 77 9.17 -7.12 8.54
N ARG A 78 8.66 -8.37 8.55
CA ARG A 78 8.99 -9.32 9.63
C ARG A 78 10.50 -9.59 9.64
N GLY A 79 11.09 -9.56 10.83
CA GLY A 79 12.53 -9.82 11.02
C GLY A 79 13.44 -8.60 10.84
N GLY A 80 12.91 -7.37 10.90
CA GLY A 80 13.73 -6.15 10.95
C GLY A 80 14.39 -5.76 9.62
N ARG A 81 13.93 -6.33 8.49
CA ARG A 81 14.52 -6.13 7.16
C ARG A 81 14.08 -4.81 6.51
N GLY A 82 14.35 -3.70 7.18
CA GLY A 82 14.18 -2.34 6.65
C GLY A 82 13.42 -1.44 7.61
N ASN A 83 14.02 -0.27 7.90
CA ASN A 83 13.38 0.77 8.70
C ASN A 83 12.13 1.26 7.97
N VAL A 84 10.97 1.19 8.64
CA VAL A 84 9.74 1.78 8.12
C VAL A 84 9.87 3.29 8.27
N VAL A 85 10.34 3.97 7.23
CA VAL A 85 10.35 5.44 7.19
C VAL A 85 8.92 5.96 7.16
N GLU A 86 8.67 7.10 7.80
CA GLU A 86 7.34 7.66 8.13
C GLU A 86 6.32 7.66 6.98
N GLY A 87 6.75 7.80 5.72
CA GLY A 87 5.88 7.72 4.54
C GLY A 87 5.46 6.30 4.12
N GLN A 88 6.19 5.26 4.51
CA GLN A 88 5.79 3.85 4.38
C GLN A 88 4.77 3.46 5.47
N LEU A 89 4.69 4.26 6.54
CA LEU A 89 3.65 4.23 7.56
C LEU A 89 2.48 5.18 7.26
N SER A 90 2.22 5.60 6.01
CA SER A 90 0.98 6.34 5.68
C SER A 90 -0.27 5.44 5.80
N LEU A 91 -0.45 4.85 6.96
CA LEU A 91 -1.69 4.53 7.61
C LEU A 91 -2.46 5.85 7.73
N PHE A 92 -3.28 6.10 6.72
CA PHE A 92 -4.28 7.17 6.66
C PHE A 92 -3.76 8.56 6.33
N ASP A 93 -4.20 9.08 5.18
CA ASP A 93 -4.60 10.47 5.08
C ASP A 93 -6.08 10.53 5.49
N MET A 94 -6.36 10.93 6.74
CA MET A 94 -7.73 11.07 7.28
C MET A 94 -8.42 12.35 6.81
N SER A 95 -7.82 13.13 5.90
CA SER A 95 -8.33 14.45 5.49
C SER A 95 -9.47 14.41 4.47
N ALA A 96 -9.95 13.23 4.07
CA ALA A 96 -11.06 13.09 3.12
C ALA A 96 -12.46 13.12 3.79
N PHE A 97 -12.52 13.42 5.08
CA PHE A 97 -13.76 13.71 5.81
C PHE A 97 -13.74 15.18 6.27
N SER A 98 -14.01 16.09 5.35
CA SER A 98 -14.44 17.46 5.64
C SER A 98 -15.32 17.97 4.52
#